data_AF-A0A496SIJ0-F1
#
_entry.id   AF-A0A496SIJ0-F1
#
_cell.length_a   1.000
_cell.length_b   1.000
_cell.length_c   1.000
_cell.angle_alpha   90.00
_cell.angle_beta   90.00
_cell.angle_gamma   90.00
#
_symmetry.space_group_name_H-M   'P 1'
#
loop_
_entity.id
_entity.type
_entity.pdbx_description
1 polymer ?
#
loop_
_entity_poly.entity_id
_entity_poly.type
_entity_poly.pdbx_seq_one_letter_code
_entity_poly.pdbx_strand_id
1 'polypeptide(L)' 'MSTRREREREAHRREILEAAGRVFARKGFAGATMDEIAQEAEFSKAALYF' A
#
# COMPACT_ATOMS: atom_id res chain seq x y z
N MET A 1 25.09 1.51 -3.82
CA MET A 1 24.13 1.77 -4.90
C MET A 1 22.94 0.85 -4.71
N SER A 2 21.71 1.36 -4.68
CA SER A 2 20.55 0.47 -4.66
C SER A 2 20.35 -0.17 -6.03
N THR A 3 19.94 -1.43 -6.03
CA THR A 3 19.55 -2.15 -7.24
C THR A 3 18.26 -1.55 -7.81
N ARG A 4 18.01 -1.78 -9.10
CA ARG A 4 16.73 -1.39 -9.73
C ARG A 4 15.53 -1.97 -8.97
N ARG A 5 15.64 -3.24 -8.57
CA ARG A 5 14.61 -3.97 -7.82
C ARG A 5 14.30 -3.33 -6.46
N GLU A 6 15.31 -2.86 -5.74
CA GLU A 6 15.12 -2.16 -4.46
C GLU A 6 14.38 -0.84 -4.63
N ARG A 7 14.66 -0.09 -5.70
CA ARG A 7 13.95 1.17 -6.00
C ARG A 7 12.49 0.95 -6.34
N GLU A 8 12.20 -0.07 -7.15
CA GLU A 8 10.82 -0.45 -7.51
C GLU A 8 10.04 -0.88 -6.25
N ARG A 9 10.64 -1.70 -5.38
CA ARG A 9 10.02 -2.09 -4.10
C ARG A 9 9.74 -0.90 -3.19
N GLU A 10 10.65 0.07 -3.10
CA GLU A 10 10.45 1.27 -2.29
C GLU A 10 9.39 2.21 -2.90
N ALA A 11 9.26 2.24 -4.23
CA ALA A 11 8.17 2.97 -4.90
C ALA A 11 6.81 2.36 -4.55
N HIS A 12 6.64 1.04 -4.74
CA HIS A 12 5.40 0.35 -4.38
C HIS A 12 5.06 0.49 -2.90
N ARG A 13 6.06 0.41 -2.01
CA ARG A 13 5.84 0.63 -0.57
C ARG A 13 5.24 2.00 -0.30
N ARG A 14 5.72 3.05 -0.97
CA ARG A 14 5.18 4.41 -0.81
C ARG A 14 3.75 4.52 -1.31
N GLU A 15 3.45 3.96 -2.49
CA GLU A 15 2.09 3.94 -3.05
C GLU A 15 1.09 3.27 -2.10
N ILE A 16 1.46 2.11 -1.53
CA ILE A 16 0.65 1.39 -0.54
C ILE A 16 0.43 2.23 0.72
N LEU A 17 1.47 2.90 1.23
CA LEU A 17 1.35 3.73 2.44
C LEU A 17 0.47 4.97 2.22
N GLU A 18 0.56 5.61 1.05
CA GLU A 18 -0.31 6.74 0.70
C GLU A 18 -1.78 6.30 0.56
N ALA A 19 -2.02 5.17 -0.10
CA ALA A 19 -3.36 4.57 -0.19
C ALA A 19 -3.91 4.22 1.19
N ALA A 20 -3.10 3.59 2.05
CA ALA A 20 -3.48 3.31 3.42
C ALA A 20 -3.87 4.58 4.19
N GLY A 21 -3.08 5.65 4.05
CA GLY A 21 -3.39 6.96 4.63
C GLY A 21 -4.77 7.48 4.20
N ARG A 22 -5.12 7.36 2.91
CA ARG A 22 -6.44 7.76 2.40
C ARG A 22 -7.57 6.90 2.95
N VAL A 23 -7.40 5.59 3.03
CA VAL A 23 -8.41 4.68 3.60
C VAL A 23 -8.62 4.97 5.09
N PHE A 24 -7.53 5.10 5.85
CA PHE A 24 -7.59 5.43 7.28
C PHE A 24 -8.24 6.79 7.52
N ALA A 25 -7.96 7.80 6.70
CA ALA A 25 -8.61 9.11 6.82
C ALA A 25 -10.13 9.04 6.60
N ARG A 26 -10.62 8.15 5.72
CA ARG A 26 -12.05 8.00 5.43
C ARG A 26 -12.79 7.13 6.44
N LYS A 27 -12.14 6.11 7.01
CA LYS A 27 -12.82 5.05 7.80
C LYS A 27 -12.32 4.90 9.23
N GLY A 28 -11.27 5.63 9.61
CA GLY A 28 -10.50 5.35 10.81
C GLY A 28 -9.69 4.06 10.70
N PHE A 29 -8.83 3.82 11.69
CA PHE A 29 -7.95 2.65 11.70
C PHE A 29 -8.73 1.33 11.82
N ALA A 30 -9.72 1.27 12.72
CA ALA A 30 -10.49 0.05 12.97
C ALA A 30 -11.45 -0.33 11.83
N GLY A 31 -11.89 0.66 11.04
CA GLY A 31 -12.83 0.46 9.93
C GLY A 31 -12.15 0.17 8.59
N ALA A 32 -10.82 0.31 8.51
CA ALA A 32 -10.05 0.05 7.30
C ALA A 32 -9.68 -1.43 7.19
N THR A 33 -9.73 -1.96 5.97
CA THR A 33 -9.30 -3.34 5.69
C THR A 33 -8.15 -3.38 4.70
N MET A 34 -7.35 -4.45 4.75
CA MET A 34 -6.23 -4.65 3.82
C MET A 34 -6.70 -4.82 2.37
N ASP A 35 -7.91 -5.33 2.14
CA ASP A 35 -8.49 -5.43 0.79
C ASP A 35 -8.76 -4.04 0.20
N GLU A 36 -9.30 -3.14 1.01
CA GLU A 36 -9.56 -1.76 0.59
C GLU A 36 -8.29 -0.98 0.33
N ILE A 37 -7.26 -1.19 1.15
CA ILE A 37 -5.93 -0.57 0.94
C ILE A 37 -5.31 -1.10 -0.36
N ALA A 38 -5.39 -2.41 -0.60
CA ALA A 38 -4.89 -3.01 -1.83
C ALA A 38 -5.61 -2.46 -3.07
N GLN A 39 -6.93 -2.35 -3.00
CA GLN A 39 -7.75 -1.78 -4.07
C GLN A 39 -7.44 -0.30 -4.31
N GLU A 40 -7.32 0.52 -3.26
CA GLU A 40 -6.98 1.94 -3.34
C GLU A 40 -5.56 2.18 -3.88
N ALA A 41 -4.66 1.22 -3.68
CA ALA A 41 -3.29 1.26 -4.18
C ALA A 41 -3.15 0.65 -5.58
N GLU A 42 -4.20 0.03 -6.14
CA GLU A 42 -4.17 -0.76 -7.38
C GLU A 42 -3.23 -1.98 -7.33
N PHE A 43 -3.04 -2.55 -6.14
CA PHE A 43 -2.26 -3.78 -5.92
C PHE A 43 -3.15 -4.97 -5.64
N SER A 44 -2.62 -6.17 -5.89
CA SER A 44 -3.22 -7.38 -5.34
C SER A 44 -3.06 -7.41 -3.82
N LYS A 45 -4.02 -8.00 -3.09
CA LYS A 45 -3.91 -8.19 -1.64
C LYS A 45 -2.60 -8.89 -1.24
N ALA A 46 -2.16 -9.88 -2.03
CA ALA A 46 -0.92 -10.60 -1.80
C ALA A 46 0.30 -9.67 -1.82
N ALA A 47 0.35 -8.73 -2.76
CA ALA A 47 1.47 -7.80 -2.92
C ALA A 47 1.69 -6.88 -1.70
N LEU A 48 0.69 -6.70 -0.83
CA LEU A 48 0.89 -5.93 0.41
C LEU A 48 1.73 -6.70 1.45
N TYR A 49 1.86 -8.02 1.30
CA TYR A 49 2.57 -8.89 2.24
C TYR A 49 3.95 -9.36 1.73
N PHE A 50 4.34 -9.00 0.51
CA PHE A 50 5.61 -9.41 -0.13
C PHE A 50 6.46 -8.19 -0.55
#